data_AF-A0A661VQF8-F1
#
_entry.id   AF-A0A661VQF8-F1
#
_cell.length_a   1.000
_cell.length_b   1.000
_cell.length_c   1.000
_cell.angle_alpha   90.00
_cell.angle_beta   90.00
_cell.angle_gamma   90.00
#
_symmetry.space_group_name_H-M   'P 1'
#
loop_
_entity.id
_entity.type
_entity.pdbx_description
1 polymer ?
#
loop_
_entity_poly.entity_id
_entity_poly.type
_entity_poly.pdbx_seq_one_letter_code
_entity_poly.pdbx_strand_id
1 'polypeptide(L)'
;MPEDLWKIRQRKKMSVADLSAKSGVPALSIQEYELGQVAIRAADLPKLAKALYVEEWDIKLLSEPIPTSRPRRPSRPRPSASPPRARKEKGSKKERRPPGPITEGQKVYLDRLLTKLDLSREAFEAKLGRSVESLTQEEAREQLKLLQEQVRERNQRARETQIAHILELGKKLEMDRPALEAEAGKPLTELSRREASRLLRDLQERLTAKQAATPKRKRAHLPEAVDEFEFNYLARQQEEGATLVFTLFDGSVFSGQIVGFSPYSITIREPGGDEVTLQKLAIAYYRRATGQGGE
;
A
#
# COMPACT_ATOMS: atom_id res chain seq x y z
N MET A 1 -26.59 0.78 -30.91
CA MET A 1 -27.87 1.39 -30.49
C MET A 1 -27.60 2.15 -29.20
N PRO A 2 -28.13 3.36 -29.01
CA PRO A 2 -27.87 4.14 -27.80
C PRO A 2 -28.40 3.39 -26.57
N GLU A 3 -27.54 3.20 -25.58
CA GLU A 3 -27.82 2.52 -24.31
C GLU A 3 -28.08 3.54 -23.19
N ASP A 4 -28.84 3.13 -22.17
CA ASP A 4 -29.09 3.97 -20.99
C ASP A 4 -27.79 4.17 -20.20
N LEU A 5 -27.59 5.38 -19.66
CA LEU A 5 -26.38 5.76 -18.94
C LEU A 5 -26.07 4.80 -17.77
N TRP A 6 -27.11 4.39 -17.04
CA TRP A 6 -26.97 3.47 -15.91
C TRP A 6 -26.56 2.06 -16.34
N LYS A 7 -27.00 1.57 -17.50
CA LYS A 7 -26.61 0.26 -18.06
C LYS A 7 -25.13 0.26 -18.45
N ILE A 8 -24.70 1.32 -19.13
CA ILE A 8 -23.29 1.52 -19.52
C ILE A 8 -22.41 1.58 -18.28
N ARG A 9 -22.81 2.35 -17.26
CA ARG A 9 -22.08 2.47 -15.99
C ARG A 9 -21.97 1.13 -15.25
N GLN A 10 -23.07 0.37 -15.15
CA GLN A 10 -23.07 -0.94 -14.51
C GLN A 10 -22.18 -1.94 -15.25
N ARG A 11 -22.22 -1.97 -16.59
CA ARG A 11 -21.33 -2.80 -17.41
C ARG A 11 -19.85 -2.49 -17.15
N LYS A 12 -19.51 -1.20 -16.99
CA LYS A 12 -18.15 -0.74 -16.69
C LYS A 12 -17.77 -0.87 -15.19
N LYS A 13 -18.67 -1.41 -14.35
CA LYS A 13 -18.50 -1.60 -12.90
C LYS A 13 -18.09 -0.32 -12.15
N MET A 14 -18.65 0.83 -12.55
CA MET A 14 -18.36 2.11 -11.92
C MET A 14 -19.49 2.52 -10.96
N SER A 15 -19.16 3.08 -9.79
CA SER A 15 -20.17 3.74 -8.96
C SER A 15 -20.52 5.12 -9.51
N VAL A 16 -21.64 5.70 -9.08
CA VAL A 16 -22.01 7.08 -9.43
C VAL A 16 -20.94 8.07 -8.94
N ALA A 17 -20.34 7.82 -7.79
CA ALA A 17 -19.25 8.64 -7.25
C ALA A 17 -17.98 8.54 -8.12
N ASP A 18 -17.64 7.35 -8.59
CA ASP A 18 -16.47 7.15 -9.45
C ASP A 18 -16.66 7.80 -10.83
N LEU A 19 -17.88 7.71 -11.38
CA LEU A 19 -18.21 8.36 -12.64
C LEU A 19 -18.19 9.89 -12.49
N SER A 20 -18.69 10.42 -11.38
CA SER A 20 -18.62 11.84 -11.05
C SER A 20 -17.17 12.33 -10.95
N ALA A 21 -16.32 11.59 -10.22
CA ALA A 21 -14.91 11.94 -10.07
C ALA A 21 -14.14 11.92 -11.39
N LYS A 22 -14.45 10.97 -12.29
CA LYS A 22 -13.75 10.83 -13.59
C LYS A 22 -14.26 11.77 -14.67
N SER A 23 -15.56 12.07 -14.69
CA SER A 23 -16.17 12.97 -15.68
C SER A 23 -16.16 14.44 -15.26
N GLY A 24 -16.01 14.72 -13.96
CA GLY A 24 -16.18 16.07 -13.40
C GLY A 24 -17.64 16.54 -13.39
N VAL A 25 -18.61 15.68 -13.71
CA VAL A 25 -20.04 15.98 -13.64
C VAL A 25 -20.54 15.70 -12.21
N PRO A 26 -21.36 16.57 -11.59
CA PRO A 26 -21.85 16.35 -10.23
C PRO A 26 -22.64 15.05 -10.08
N ALA A 27 -22.40 14.32 -8.99
CA ALA A 27 -23.06 13.04 -8.72
C ALA A 27 -24.60 13.15 -8.68
N LEU A 28 -25.14 14.28 -8.20
CA LEU A 28 -26.58 14.54 -8.21
C LEU A 28 -27.14 14.63 -9.64
N SER A 29 -26.47 15.35 -10.54
CA SER A 29 -26.85 15.43 -11.95
C SER A 29 -26.82 14.06 -12.63
N ILE A 30 -25.80 13.24 -12.33
CA ILE A 30 -25.72 11.87 -12.86
C ILE A 30 -26.92 11.03 -12.40
N GLN A 31 -27.33 11.16 -11.13
CA GLN A 31 -28.53 10.46 -10.61
C GLN A 31 -29.80 10.93 -11.31
N GLU A 32 -29.95 12.23 -11.55
CA GLU A 32 -31.10 12.79 -12.29
C GLU A 32 -31.16 12.28 -13.73
N TYR A 33 -30.00 12.15 -14.39
CA TYR A 33 -29.87 11.56 -15.74
C TYR A 33 -30.22 10.07 -15.74
N GLU A 34 -29.71 9.29 -14.79
CA GLU A 34 -29.98 7.84 -14.68
C GLU A 34 -31.44 7.51 -14.32
N LEU A 35 -32.10 8.41 -13.58
CA LEU A 35 -33.52 8.30 -13.25
C LEU A 35 -34.44 8.77 -14.39
N GLY A 36 -33.89 9.28 -15.48
CA GLY A 36 -34.67 9.82 -16.61
C GLY A 36 -35.45 11.09 -16.26
N GLN A 37 -35.09 11.78 -15.17
CA GLN A 37 -35.78 13.00 -14.73
C GLN A 37 -35.38 14.20 -15.58
N VAL A 38 -34.13 14.23 -16.04
CA VAL A 38 -33.56 15.31 -16.85
C VAL A 38 -32.78 14.68 -18.00
N ALA A 39 -32.88 15.26 -19.19
CA ALA A 39 -32.03 14.86 -20.31
C ALA A 39 -30.56 15.30 -20.06
N ILE A 40 -29.61 14.49 -20.52
CA ILE A 40 -28.18 14.80 -20.40
C ILE A 40 -27.90 16.12 -21.13
N ARG A 41 -27.36 17.09 -20.39
CA ARG A 41 -26.98 18.39 -20.97
C ARG A 41 -25.86 18.21 -21.99
N ALA A 42 -25.88 19.01 -23.06
CA ALA A 42 -24.85 18.97 -24.11
C ALA A 42 -23.42 19.18 -23.56
N ALA A 43 -23.25 19.93 -22.47
CA ALA A 43 -21.95 20.13 -21.82
C ALA A 43 -21.44 18.93 -21.00
N ASP A 44 -22.35 18.02 -20.59
CA ASP A 44 -22.05 16.87 -19.74
C ASP A 44 -21.87 15.59 -20.58
N LEU A 45 -22.54 15.49 -21.73
CA LEU A 45 -22.45 14.36 -22.65
C LEU A 45 -21.01 13.98 -23.07
N PRO A 46 -20.17 14.89 -23.59
CA PRO A 46 -18.80 14.55 -24.00
C PRO A 46 -17.94 14.10 -22.81
N LYS A 47 -18.18 14.64 -21.62
CA LYS A 47 -17.45 14.29 -20.39
C LYS A 47 -17.82 12.89 -19.91
N LEU A 48 -19.10 12.53 -19.96
CA LEU A 48 -19.59 11.21 -19.61
C LEU A 48 -19.12 10.15 -20.61
N ALA A 49 -19.18 10.45 -21.91
CA ALA A 49 -18.68 9.60 -22.98
C ALA A 49 -17.18 9.27 -22.78
N LYS A 50 -16.35 10.30 -22.59
CA LYS A 50 -14.92 10.15 -22.31
C LYS A 50 -14.64 9.33 -21.04
N ALA A 51 -15.39 9.56 -19.97
CA ALA A 51 -15.21 8.85 -18.70
C ALA A 51 -15.64 7.37 -18.75
N LEU A 52 -16.61 7.05 -19.62
CA LEU A 52 -17.13 5.69 -19.82
C LEU A 52 -16.40 4.91 -20.92
N TYR A 53 -15.52 5.57 -21.68
CA TYR A 53 -14.83 5.01 -22.86
C TYR A 53 -15.82 4.51 -23.91
N VAL A 54 -16.75 5.39 -24.27
CA VAL A 54 -17.87 5.14 -25.18
C VAL A 54 -18.09 6.42 -26.02
N GLU A 55 -18.63 6.29 -27.24
CA GLU A 55 -18.92 7.44 -28.11
C GLU A 55 -20.19 8.19 -27.65
N GLU A 56 -20.32 9.46 -28.01
CA GLU A 56 -21.49 10.28 -27.61
C GLU A 56 -22.83 9.69 -28.11
N TRP A 57 -22.82 9.10 -29.31
CA TRP A 57 -23.99 8.51 -29.95
C TRP A 57 -24.43 7.17 -29.33
N ASP A 58 -23.59 6.57 -28.50
CA ASP A 58 -23.89 5.34 -27.78
C ASP A 58 -24.60 5.59 -26.45
N ILE A 59 -24.67 6.86 -26.00
CA ILE A 59 -25.37 7.25 -24.78
C ILE A 59 -26.74 7.80 -25.14
N LYS A 60 -27.80 7.20 -24.57
CA LYS A 60 -29.15 7.72 -24.71
C LYS A 60 -29.28 9.03 -23.91
N LEU A 61 -29.68 10.11 -24.59
CA LEU A 61 -29.84 11.44 -23.99
C LEU A 61 -30.85 11.47 -22.83
N LEU A 62 -31.88 10.63 -22.89
CA LEU A 62 -32.86 10.45 -21.82
C LEU A 62 -32.91 8.97 -21.48
N SER A 63 -32.32 8.61 -20.34
CA SER A 63 -32.25 7.22 -19.89
C SER A 63 -33.62 6.75 -19.39
N GLU A 64 -33.95 5.49 -19.67
CA GLU A 64 -35.09 4.83 -19.01
C GLU A 64 -34.76 4.63 -17.53
N PRO A 65 -35.71 4.93 -16.62
CA PRO A 65 -35.48 4.80 -15.20
C PRO A 65 -35.13 3.35 -14.86
N ILE A 66 -34.16 3.17 -13.95
CA ILE A 66 -33.78 1.86 -13.43
C ILE A 66 -35.06 1.15 -12.95
N PRO A 67 -35.40 -0.06 -13.47
CA PRO A 67 -36.59 -0.78 -13.04
C PRO A 67 -36.46 -1.10 -11.55
N THR A 68 -37.21 -0.36 -10.73
CA THR A 68 -37.17 -0.50 -9.28
C THR A 68 -37.81 -1.83 -8.89
N SER A 69 -37.01 -2.85 -8.57
CA SER A 69 -37.46 -4.11 -7.95
C SER A 69 -37.86 -3.93 -6.48
N ARG A 70 -38.11 -2.70 -6.01
CA ARG A 70 -38.72 -2.41 -4.72
C ARG A 70 -39.85 -1.41 -4.90
N PRO A 71 -41.09 -1.74 -4.50
CA PRO A 71 -42.15 -0.76 -4.49
C PRO A 71 -41.75 0.39 -3.57
N ARG A 72 -41.71 1.60 -4.12
CA ARG A 72 -41.63 2.83 -3.32
C ARG A 72 -42.83 2.81 -2.37
N ARG A 73 -42.56 2.75 -1.06
CA ARG A 73 -43.59 2.99 -0.04
C ARG A 73 -44.25 4.33 -0.36
N PRO A 74 -45.59 4.43 -0.44
CA PRO A 74 -46.23 5.70 -0.73
C PRO A 74 -45.84 6.72 0.35
N SER A 75 -45.42 7.89 -0.09
CA SER A 75 -45.22 9.05 0.77
C SER A 75 -46.55 9.39 1.42
N ARG A 76 -46.65 9.11 2.73
CA ARG A 76 -47.81 9.46 3.55
C ARG A 76 -48.06 10.97 3.43
N PRO A 77 -49.28 11.44 3.13
CA PRO A 77 -49.57 12.86 3.07
C PRO A 77 -49.27 13.50 4.44
N ARG A 78 -48.65 14.69 4.42
CA ARG A 78 -48.40 15.48 5.62
C ARG A 78 -49.76 15.75 6.31
N PRO A 79 -49.97 15.36 7.56
CA PRO A 79 -51.16 15.76 8.29
C PRO A 79 -51.09 17.27 8.55
N SER A 80 -52.17 17.97 8.22
CA SER A 80 -52.47 19.30 8.74
C SER A 80 -52.54 19.26 10.28
N ALA A 81 -52.13 20.39 10.88
CA ALA A 81 -52.18 20.75 12.30
C ALA A 81 -52.70 19.68 13.28
N SER A 82 -51.80 19.12 14.11
CA SER A 82 -52.18 18.37 15.31
C SER A 82 -51.91 19.20 16.59
N PRO A 83 -52.69 19.01 17.67
CA PRO A 83 -52.65 19.83 18.90
C PRO A 83 -51.35 19.64 19.70
N PRO A 84 -51.06 20.45 20.73
CA PRO A 84 -49.79 20.38 21.46
C PRO A 84 -49.58 18.97 22.03
N ARG A 85 -48.46 18.37 21.63
CA ARG A 85 -48.02 17.01 22.00
C ARG A 85 -47.94 16.87 23.52
N ALA A 86 -48.76 15.99 24.08
CA ALA A 86 -48.39 15.29 25.31
C ALA A 86 -47.04 14.59 25.06
N ARG A 87 -46.09 14.80 25.97
CA ARG A 87 -44.78 14.11 25.98
C ARG A 87 -45.05 12.60 25.93
N LYS A 88 -44.76 11.98 24.79
CA LYS A 88 -44.65 10.52 24.73
C LYS A 88 -43.53 10.10 25.66
N GLU A 89 -43.90 9.41 26.72
CA GLU A 89 -42.99 8.73 27.61
C GLU A 89 -42.03 7.86 26.80
N LYS A 90 -40.78 7.86 27.28
CA LYS A 90 -39.67 7.08 26.73
C LYS A 90 -40.14 5.66 26.48
N GLY A 91 -39.92 5.20 25.24
CA GLY A 91 -40.24 3.85 24.82
C GLY A 91 -39.81 2.82 25.85
N SER A 92 -40.74 1.94 26.18
CA SER A 92 -40.51 0.74 26.96
C SER A 92 -39.25 0.04 26.47
N LYS A 93 -38.37 -0.25 27.43
CA LYS A 93 -37.16 -1.08 27.28
C LYS A 93 -37.56 -2.32 26.48
N LYS A 94 -37.19 -2.37 25.20
CA LYS A 94 -37.29 -3.57 24.38
C LYS A 94 -36.56 -4.67 25.14
N GLU A 95 -37.27 -5.70 25.58
CA GLU A 95 -36.66 -6.83 26.29
C GLU A 95 -35.46 -7.30 25.48
N ARG A 96 -34.30 -7.33 26.15
CA ARG A 96 -33.04 -7.69 25.53
C ARG A 96 -33.18 -9.14 25.09
N ARG A 97 -33.05 -9.39 23.79
CA ARG A 97 -32.90 -10.75 23.26
C ARG A 97 -31.79 -11.45 24.07
N PRO A 98 -31.94 -12.74 24.42
CA PRO A 98 -30.90 -13.46 25.16
C PRO A 98 -29.57 -13.33 24.41
N PRO A 99 -28.44 -13.15 25.13
CA PRO A 99 -27.17 -12.87 24.50
C PRO A 99 -26.77 -14.05 23.62
N GLY A 100 -26.61 -13.78 22.32
CA GLY A 100 -26.13 -14.78 21.37
C GLY A 100 -24.67 -15.15 21.65
N PRO A 101 -24.16 -16.20 20.99
CA PRO A 101 -22.73 -16.54 21.04
C PRO A 101 -21.89 -15.37 20.48
N ILE A 102 -20.63 -15.30 20.93
CA ILE A 102 -19.65 -14.33 20.46
C ILE A 102 -19.62 -14.24 18.93
N THR A 103 -19.60 -13.02 18.39
CA THR A 103 -19.55 -12.83 16.93
C THR A 103 -18.13 -13.01 16.40
N GLU A 104 -17.99 -13.42 15.14
CA GLU A 104 -16.70 -13.58 14.48
C GLU A 104 -15.86 -12.28 14.51
N GLY A 105 -16.52 -11.12 14.36
CA GLY A 105 -15.87 -9.82 14.50
C GLY A 105 -15.32 -9.55 15.91
N GLN A 106 -15.99 -10.03 16.96
CA GLN A 106 -15.49 -9.94 18.33
C GLN A 106 -14.27 -10.84 18.55
N LYS A 107 -14.25 -12.05 17.96
CA LYS A 107 -13.09 -12.96 18.01
C LYS A 107 -11.85 -12.32 17.37
N VAL A 108 -11.97 -11.83 16.13
CA VAL A 108 -10.86 -11.16 15.43
C VAL A 108 -10.37 -9.94 16.19
N TYR A 109 -11.28 -9.18 16.80
CA TYR A 109 -10.89 -8.00 17.57
C TYR A 109 -10.16 -8.37 18.88
N LEU A 110 -10.57 -9.46 19.53
CA LEU A 110 -9.91 -10.01 20.70
C LEU A 110 -8.48 -10.44 20.36
N ASP A 111 -8.28 -11.19 19.27
CA ASP A 111 -6.95 -11.62 18.82
C ASP A 111 -6.02 -10.41 18.53
N ARG A 112 -6.56 -9.34 17.95
CA ARG A 112 -5.81 -8.08 17.74
C ARG A 112 -5.42 -7.38 19.04
N LEU A 113 -6.18 -7.53 20.11
CA LEU A 113 -5.83 -6.95 21.41
C LEU A 113 -4.80 -7.82 22.13
N LEU A 114 -4.93 -9.15 22.06
CA LEU A 114 -3.96 -10.08 22.64
C LEU A 114 -2.58 -9.92 22.01
N THR A 115 -2.51 -9.83 20.67
CA THR A 115 -1.24 -9.55 19.96
C THR A 115 -0.60 -8.23 20.38
N LYS A 116 -1.39 -7.17 20.63
CA LYS A 116 -0.87 -5.89 21.13
C LYS A 116 -0.34 -5.97 22.56
N LEU A 117 -0.81 -6.95 23.34
CA LEU A 117 -0.37 -7.21 24.70
C LEU A 117 0.74 -8.27 24.77
N ASP A 118 1.17 -8.83 23.64
CA ASP A 118 2.10 -9.96 23.56
C ASP A 118 1.60 -11.20 24.33
N LEU A 119 0.28 -11.41 24.34
CA LEU A 119 -0.38 -12.57 24.95
C LEU A 119 -0.83 -13.56 23.87
N SER A 120 -0.63 -14.86 24.12
CA SER A 120 -1.20 -15.91 23.26
C SER A 120 -2.68 -16.14 23.59
N ARG A 121 -3.44 -16.63 22.60
CA ARG A 121 -4.85 -17.01 22.79
C ARG A 121 -4.99 -18.11 23.84
N GLU A 122 -4.08 -19.07 23.86
CA GLU A 122 -4.05 -20.15 24.84
C GLU A 122 -3.83 -19.63 26.27
N ALA A 123 -2.89 -18.70 26.45
CA ALA A 123 -2.65 -18.09 27.76
C ALA A 123 -3.87 -17.27 28.25
N PHE A 124 -4.57 -16.62 27.32
CA PHE A 124 -5.81 -15.92 27.62
C PHE A 124 -6.95 -16.89 28.00
N GLU A 125 -7.15 -17.97 27.24
CA GLU A 125 -8.15 -19.00 27.53
C GLU A 125 -7.85 -19.74 28.85
N ALA A 126 -6.57 -20.01 29.14
CA ALA A 126 -6.14 -20.57 30.42
C ALA A 126 -6.47 -19.64 31.61
N LYS A 127 -6.26 -18.33 31.44
CA LYS A 127 -6.63 -17.33 32.46
C LYS A 127 -8.15 -17.20 32.64
N LEU A 128 -8.90 -17.41 31.57
CA LEU A 128 -10.36 -17.38 31.58
C LEU A 128 -10.99 -18.67 32.12
N GLY A 129 -10.23 -19.78 32.13
CA GLY A 129 -10.68 -21.11 32.55
C GLY A 129 -11.67 -21.78 31.59
N ARG A 130 -11.91 -21.19 30.40
CA ARG A 130 -12.81 -21.69 29.35
C ARG A 130 -12.42 -21.12 27.99
N SER A 131 -12.84 -21.79 26.93
CA SER A 131 -12.55 -21.34 25.56
C SER A 131 -13.23 -20.01 25.23
N VAL A 132 -12.59 -19.19 24.40
CA VAL A 132 -13.18 -17.94 23.86
C VAL A 132 -14.46 -18.22 23.07
N GLU A 133 -14.63 -19.42 22.54
CA GLU A 133 -15.77 -19.78 21.69
C GLU A 133 -17.07 -20.00 22.48
N SER A 134 -16.97 -20.32 23.76
CA SER A 134 -18.13 -20.47 24.65
C SER A 134 -18.58 -19.17 25.31
N LEU A 135 -17.90 -18.06 25.03
CA LEU A 135 -18.28 -16.74 25.54
C LEU A 135 -19.58 -16.24 24.91
N THR A 136 -20.44 -15.69 25.75
CA THR A 136 -21.59 -14.90 25.30
C THR A 136 -21.13 -13.54 24.76
N GLN A 137 -21.98 -12.88 23.98
CA GLN A 137 -21.68 -11.52 23.48
C GLN A 137 -21.46 -10.48 24.58
N GLU A 138 -22.12 -10.62 25.73
CA GLU A 138 -21.98 -9.70 26.86
C GLU A 138 -20.64 -9.91 27.56
N GLU A 139 -20.30 -11.15 27.89
CA GLU A 139 -18.99 -11.49 28.48
C GLU A 139 -17.84 -11.12 27.53
N ALA A 140 -17.98 -11.40 26.22
CA ALA A 140 -16.99 -11.01 25.23
C ALA A 140 -16.77 -9.49 25.19
N ARG A 141 -17.84 -8.68 25.35
CA ARG A 141 -17.71 -7.21 25.42
C ARG A 141 -16.98 -6.76 26.68
N GLU A 142 -17.25 -7.38 27.81
CA GLU A 142 -16.57 -7.08 29.07
C GLU A 142 -15.08 -7.41 28.97
N GLN A 143 -14.73 -8.58 28.43
CA GLN A 143 -13.33 -8.97 28.20
C GLN A 143 -12.63 -8.03 27.21
N LEU A 144 -13.29 -7.66 26.11
CA LEU A 144 -12.74 -6.70 25.15
C LEU A 144 -12.52 -5.33 25.81
N LYS A 145 -13.42 -4.87 26.67
CA LYS A 145 -13.27 -3.61 27.41
C LYS A 145 -12.06 -3.65 28.35
N LEU A 146 -11.89 -4.76 29.07
CA LEU A 146 -10.77 -4.95 29.99
C LEU A 146 -9.42 -5.02 29.24
N LEU A 147 -9.36 -5.76 28.13
CA LEU A 147 -8.17 -5.82 27.27
C LEU A 147 -7.87 -4.45 26.62
N GLN A 148 -8.89 -3.70 26.20
CA GLN A 148 -8.71 -2.33 25.70
C GLN A 148 -8.10 -1.41 26.76
N GLU A 149 -8.56 -1.52 28.01
CA GLU A 149 -8.05 -0.73 29.13
C GLU A 149 -6.59 -1.07 29.42
N GLN A 150 -6.23 -2.37 29.45
CA GLN A 150 -4.83 -2.81 29.57
C GLN A 150 -3.95 -2.30 28.42
N VAL A 151 -4.44 -2.35 27.17
CA VAL A 151 -3.72 -1.79 26.03
C VAL A 151 -3.58 -0.27 26.18
N ARG A 152 -4.59 0.42 26.71
CA ARG A 152 -4.54 1.86 26.96
C ARG A 152 -3.48 2.17 28.01
N GLU A 153 -3.49 1.50 29.16
CA GLU A 153 -2.50 1.63 30.22
C GLU A 153 -1.08 1.37 29.72
N ARG A 154 -0.86 0.28 28.97
CA ARG A 154 0.44 -0.02 28.37
C ARG A 154 0.92 1.07 27.40
N ASN A 155 0.00 1.75 26.71
CA ASN A 155 0.33 2.85 25.79
C ASN A 155 0.36 4.23 26.47
N GLN A 156 -0.03 4.35 27.74
CA GLN A 156 0.02 5.62 28.48
C GLN A 156 1.45 6.12 28.67
N ARG A 157 2.42 5.20 28.76
CA ARG A 157 3.84 5.53 28.90
C ARG A 157 4.62 5.10 27.65
N ALA A 158 5.63 5.86 27.31
CA ALA A 158 6.60 5.54 26.28
C ALA A 158 7.37 4.29 26.71
N ARG A 159 7.69 3.42 25.75
CA ARG A 159 8.54 2.27 26.03
C ARG A 159 9.96 2.75 26.30
N GLU A 160 10.66 2.11 27.22
CA GLU A 160 12.07 2.44 27.54
C GLU A 160 12.95 2.42 26.29
N THR A 161 12.71 1.47 25.39
CA THR A 161 13.40 1.37 24.10
C THR A 161 13.15 2.59 23.19
N GLN A 162 11.96 3.19 23.25
CA GLN A 162 11.67 4.42 22.51
C GLN A 162 12.40 5.61 23.12
N ILE A 163 12.45 5.71 24.45
CA ILE A 163 13.19 6.77 25.16
C ILE A 163 14.69 6.67 24.83
N ALA A 164 15.26 5.47 24.89
CA ALA A 164 16.65 5.23 24.52
C ALA A 164 16.94 5.65 23.07
N HIS A 165 16.05 5.32 22.14
CA HIS A 165 16.19 5.69 20.73
C HIS A 165 16.07 7.22 20.51
N ILE A 166 15.16 7.89 21.22
CA ILE A 166 15.05 9.37 21.20
C ILE A 166 16.37 9.99 21.66
N LEU A 167 16.97 9.48 22.74
CA LEU A 167 18.24 9.98 23.25
C LEU A 167 19.39 9.73 22.27
N GLU A 168 19.43 8.57 21.60
CA GLU A 168 20.44 8.27 20.57
C GLU A 168 20.32 9.21 19.35
N LEU A 169 19.09 9.46 18.88
CA LEU A 169 18.85 10.42 17.80
C LEU A 169 19.20 11.85 18.21
N GLY A 170 18.89 12.23 19.46
CA GLY A 170 19.30 13.51 20.03
C GLY A 170 20.81 13.72 19.98
N LYS A 171 21.59 12.71 20.40
CA LYS A 171 23.06 12.76 20.30
C LYS A 171 23.55 13.00 18.87
N LYS A 172 22.95 12.33 17.86
CA LYS A 172 23.30 12.52 16.44
C LYS A 172 22.92 13.92 15.91
N LEU A 173 21.89 14.53 16.50
CA LEU A 173 21.44 15.87 16.20
C LEU A 173 22.11 16.96 17.05
N GLU A 174 23.05 16.59 17.94
CA GLU A 174 23.69 17.49 18.90
C GLU A 174 22.67 18.19 19.82
N MET A 175 21.60 17.48 20.16
CA MET A 175 20.56 17.94 21.09
C MET A 175 20.72 17.23 22.43
N ASP A 176 20.90 18.02 23.48
CA ASP A 176 20.93 17.50 24.85
C ASP A 176 19.52 17.15 25.34
N ARG A 177 19.45 16.29 26.35
CA ARG A 177 18.20 15.85 26.98
C ARG A 177 17.23 17.00 27.33
N PRO A 178 17.64 18.11 27.97
CA PRO A 178 16.74 19.23 28.24
C PRO A 178 16.15 19.86 26.97
N ALA A 179 16.90 19.92 25.87
CA ALA A 179 16.39 20.45 24.61
C ALA A 179 15.31 19.53 24.00
N LEU A 180 15.51 18.21 24.09
CA LEU A 180 14.52 17.22 23.68
C LEU A 180 13.25 17.27 24.54
N GLU A 181 13.40 17.46 25.86
CA GLU A 181 12.27 17.57 26.79
C GLU A 181 11.49 18.88 26.59
N ALA A 182 12.19 19.98 26.29
CA ALA A 182 11.56 21.26 25.93
C ALA A 182 10.75 21.14 24.64
N GLU A 183 11.28 20.45 23.62
CA GLU A 183 10.56 20.20 22.37
C GLU A 183 9.35 19.28 22.55
N ALA A 184 9.47 18.27 23.41
CA ALA A 184 8.37 17.37 23.73
C ALA A 184 7.32 18.03 24.66
N GLY A 185 7.66 19.16 25.29
CA GLY A 185 6.84 19.92 26.25
C GLY A 185 6.67 19.26 27.63
N LYS A 186 7.38 18.16 27.88
CA LYS A 186 7.32 17.34 29.10
C LYS A 186 8.51 16.37 29.17
N PRO A 187 8.84 15.85 30.36
CA PRO A 187 9.99 14.94 30.50
C PRO A 187 9.79 13.66 29.68
N LEU A 188 10.88 13.14 29.09
CA LEU A 188 10.82 11.98 28.19
C LEU A 188 10.21 10.73 28.87
N THR A 189 10.33 10.64 30.20
CA THR A 189 9.78 9.57 31.04
C THR A 189 8.26 9.62 31.19
N GLU A 190 7.63 10.78 30.95
CA GLU A 190 6.18 10.98 31.04
C GLU A 190 5.50 11.02 29.67
N LEU A 191 6.27 10.90 28.58
CA LEU A 191 5.69 10.83 27.25
C LEU A 191 4.83 9.60 27.11
N SER A 192 3.69 9.74 26.44
CA SER A 192 2.94 8.58 25.97
C SER A 192 3.64 7.93 24.80
N ARG A 193 3.32 6.66 24.54
CA ARG A 193 3.87 5.93 23.38
C ARG A 193 3.62 6.66 22.06
N ARG A 194 2.46 7.30 21.92
CA ARG A 194 2.09 8.06 20.71
C ARG A 194 2.92 9.32 20.55
N GLU A 195 3.16 10.04 21.64
CA GLU A 195 3.98 11.24 21.63
C GLU A 195 5.44 10.91 21.37
N ALA A 196 5.98 9.87 22.03
CA ALA A 196 7.33 9.37 21.75
C ALA A 196 7.50 8.93 20.29
N SER A 197 6.51 8.25 19.70
CA SER A 197 6.53 7.87 18.28
C SER A 197 6.50 9.07 17.34
N ARG A 198 5.77 10.14 17.68
CA ARG A 198 5.77 11.38 16.89
C ARG A 198 7.13 12.06 16.95
N LEU A 199 7.66 12.26 18.16
CA LEU A 199 8.97 12.86 18.37
C LEU A 199 10.08 12.08 17.65
N LEU A 200 10.06 10.74 17.71
CA LEU A 200 11.00 9.90 16.97
C LEU A 200 10.95 10.17 15.47
N ARG A 201 9.75 10.27 14.89
CA ARG A 201 9.57 10.54 13.47
C ARG A 201 10.13 11.92 13.11
N ASP A 202 9.81 12.94 13.90
CA ASP A 202 10.28 14.31 13.67
C ASP A 202 11.82 14.40 13.74
N LEU A 203 12.43 13.73 14.72
CA LEU A 203 13.89 13.64 14.85
C LEU A 203 14.53 12.88 13.68
N GLN A 204 13.92 11.78 13.22
CA GLN A 204 14.41 11.02 12.06
C GLN A 204 14.33 11.83 10.75
N GLU A 205 13.24 12.57 10.55
CA GLU A 205 13.07 13.45 9.39
C GLU A 205 14.14 14.57 9.40
N ARG A 206 14.42 15.17 10.57
CA ARG A 206 15.52 16.14 10.72
C ARG A 206 16.90 15.55 10.44
N LEU A 207 17.15 14.34 10.94
CA LEU A 207 18.44 13.67 10.73
C LEU A 207 18.64 13.36 9.25
N THR A 208 17.58 12.94 8.56
CA THR A 208 17.59 12.73 7.11
C THR A 208 17.81 14.06 6.37
N ALA A 209 17.19 15.16 6.80
CA ALA A 209 17.42 16.48 6.25
C ALA A 209 18.88 16.96 6.44
N LYS A 210 19.47 16.76 7.64
CA LYS A 210 20.89 17.06 7.93
C LYS A 210 21.83 16.24 7.04
N GLN A 211 21.52 14.95 6.81
CA GLN A 211 22.28 14.08 5.91
C GLN A 211 22.08 14.39 4.42
N ALA A 212 20.89 14.87 4.02
CA ALA A 212 20.64 15.29 2.65
C ALA A 212 21.35 16.61 2.30
N ALA A 213 21.58 17.47 3.31
CA ALA A 213 22.33 18.71 3.17
C ALA A 213 23.83 18.49 2.97
N THR A 214 24.40 17.38 3.46
CA THR A 214 25.70 16.93 2.99
C THR A 214 25.54 16.44 1.55
N PRO A 215 26.21 17.06 0.55
CA PRO A 215 26.13 16.58 -0.82
C PRO A 215 26.58 15.12 -0.79
N LYS A 216 25.66 14.19 -1.12
CA LYS A 216 26.04 12.81 -1.39
C LYS A 216 27.18 12.93 -2.37
N ARG A 217 28.41 12.58 -1.94
CA ARG A 217 29.54 12.49 -2.85
C ARG A 217 29.07 11.52 -3.92
N LYS A 218 28.68 12.06 -5.08
CA LYS A 218 28.49 11.25 -6.27
C LYS A 218 29.84 10.58 -6.40
N ARG A 219 29.90 9.28 -6.11
CA ARG A 219 30.99 8.47 -6.61
C ARG A 219 31.09 8.86 -8.08
N ALA A 220 32.29 9.17 -8.56
CA ALA A 220 32.47 9.44 -9.97
C ALA A 220 31.95 8.19 -10.68
N HIS A 221 30.72 8.25 -11.18
CA HIS A 221 30.16 7.20 -11.99
C HIS A 221 31.06 7.22 -13.22
N LEU A 222 31.79 6.14 -13.43
CA LEU A 222 32.19 5.80 -14.79
C LEU A 222 30.89 5.88 -15.63
N PRO A 223 30.91 6.50 -16.82
CA PRO A 223 29.68 6.70 -17.59
C PRO A 223 28.92 5.37 -17.67
N GLU A 224 27.63 5.35 -17.35
CA GLU A 224 26.77 4.14 -17.47
C GLU A 224 26.90 3.51 -18.87
N ALA A 225 27.28 4.31 -19.87
CA ALA A 225 27.65 3.91 -21.21
C ALA A 225 28.77 2.84 -21.30
N VAL A 226 29.68 2.73 -20.33
CA VAL A 226 30.76 1.73 -20.37
C VAL A 226 30.22 0.33 -20.06
N ASP A 227 29.35 0.21 -19.05
CA ASP A 227 28.72 -1.06 -18.68
C ASP A 227 27.68 -1.49 -19.72
N GLU A 228 26.90 -0.54 -20.27
CA GLU A 228 25.96 -0.81 -21.36
C GLU A 228 26.67 -1.23 -22.66
N PHE A 229 27.80 -0.60 -23.00
CA PHE A 229 28.57 -0.96 -24.18
C PHE A 229 29.15 -2.36 -24.07
N GLU A 230 29.75 -2.71 -22.93
CA GLU A 230 30.27 -4.05 -22.70
C GLU A 230 29.15 -5.10 -22.74
N PHE A 231 28.02 -4.83 -22.09
CA PHE A 231 26.86 -5.71 -22.11
C PHE A 231 26.38 -5.98 -23.55
N ASN A 232 26.18 -4.94 -24.35
CA ASN A 232 25.74 -5.05 -25.73
C ASN A 232 26.77 -5.76 -26.61
N TYR A 233 28.06 -5.53 -26.38
CA TYR A 233 29.12 -6.23 -27.08
C TYR A 233 29.08 -7.72 -26.77
N LEU A 234 29.12 -8.12 -25.50
CA LEU A 234 29.15 -9.54 -25.09
C LEU A 234 27.88 -10.28 -25.48
N ALA A 235 26.71 -9.64 -25.39
CA ALA A 235 25.44 -10.20 -25.87
C ALA A 235 25.51 -10.54 -27.37
N ARG A 236 26.00 -9.61 -28.19
CA ARG A 236 26.19 -9.83 -29.63
C ARG A 236 27.19 -10.95 -29.92
N GLN A 237 28.28 -11.03 -29.15
CA GLN A 237 29.27 -12.12 -29.31
C GLN A 237 28.69 -13.50 -28.99
N GLN A 238 27.86 -13.57 -27.94
CA GLN A 238 27.16 -14.78 -27.53
C GLN A 238 26.14 -15.23 -28.58
N GLU A 239 25.32 -14.30 -29.10
CA GLU A 239 24.34 -14.59 -30.16
C GLU A 239 24.99 -15.04 -31.47
N GLU A 240 26.10 -14.40 -31.87
CA GLU A 240 26.85 -14.76 -33.07
C GLU A 240 27.69 -16.05 -32.90
N GLY A 241 27.77 -16.61 -31.68
CA GLY A 241 28.62 -17.78 -31.40
C GLY A 241 30.09 -17.54 -31.70
N ALA A 242 30.55 -16.29 -31.61
CA ALA A 242 31.89 -15.90 -32.01
C ALA A 242 32.93 -16.39 -31.00
N THR A 243 34.05 -16.93 -31.50
CA THR A 243 35.20 -17.28 -30.65
C THR A 243 35.96 -16.03 -30.24
N LEU A 244 36.13 -15.84 -28.94
CA LEU A 244 36.90 -14.76 -28.34
C LEU A 244 38.17 -15.32 -27.71
N VAL A 245 39.21 -14.49 -27.69
CA VAL A 245 40.47 -14.74 -26.98
C VAL A 245 40.55 -13.76 -25.82
N PHE A 246 40.68 -14.29 -24.60
CA PHE A 246 40.79 -13.56 -23.34
C PHE A 246 42.22 -13.65 -22.84
N THR A 247 42.84 -12.52 -22.55
CA THR A 247 44.17 -12.45 -21.94
C THR A 247 44.02 -11.93 -20.52
N LEU A 248 44.50 -12.68 -19.53
CA LEU A 248 44.46 -12.30 -18.12
C LEU A 248 45.69 -11.47 -17.74
N PHE A 249 45.64 -10.79 -16.58
CA PHE A 249 46.76 -9.99 -16.07
C PHE A 249 48.02 -10.79 -15.73
N ASP A 250 47.89 -12.09 -15.45
CA ASP A 250 49.02 -13.00 -15.22
C ASP A 250 49.65 -13.50 -16.54
N GLY A 251 49.11 -13.08 -17.69
CA GLY A 251 49.57 -13.49 -19.02
C GLY A 251 48.95 -14.79 -19.53
N SER A 252 48.12 -15.47 -18.74
CA SER A 252 47.37 -16.64 -19.21
C SER A 252 46.35 -16.24 -20.29
N VAL A 253 46.11 -17.16 -21.23
CA VAL A 253 45.23 -16.93 -22.38
C VAL A 253 44.20 -18.04 -22.46
N PHE A 254 42.94 -17.64 -22.58
CA PHE A 254 41.80 -18.53 -22.75
C PHE A 254 41.09 -18.21 -24.06
N SER A 255 40.54 -19.22 -24.73
CA SER A 255 39.79 -19.01 -25.98
C SER A 255 38.53 -19.85 -26.02
N GLY A 256 37.41 -19.23 -26.37
CA GLY A 256 36.13 -19.93 -26.40
C GLY A 256 34.96 -19.06 -26.82
N GLN A 257 33.79 -19.67 -26.92
CA GLN A 257 32.53 -18.98 -27.17
C GLN A 257 31.89 -18.57 -25.84
N ILE A 258 31.29 -17.37 -25.75
CA ILE A 258 30.58 -16.97 -24.53
C ILE A 258 29.30 -17.78 -24.40
N VAL A 259 29.10 -18.40 -23.23
CA VAL A 259 27.86 -19.11 -22.86
C VAL A 259 27.04 -18.32 -21.84
N GLY A 260 27.69 -17.43 -21.08
CA GLY A 260 27.00 -16.53 -20.17
C GLY A 260 27.93 -15.44 -19.64
N PHE A 261 27.37 -14.34 -19.16
CA PHE A 261 28.14 -13.27 -18.53
C PHE A 261 27.30 -12.54 -17.49
N SER A 262 27.98 -11.93 -16.53
CA SER A 262 27.42 -11.13 -15.44
C SER A 262 28.21 -9.81 -15.31
N PRO A 263 27.83 -8.91 -14.40
CA PRO A 263 28.62 -7.71 -14.13
C PRO A 263 30.07 -8.01 -13.69
N TYR A 264 30.35 -9.21 -13.18
CA TYR A 264 31.67 -9.54 -12.61
C TYR A 264 32.39 -10.71 -13.29
N SER A 265 31.68 -11.52 -14.09
CA SER A 265 32.23 -12.74 -14.68
C SER A 265 31.80 -12.97 -16.12
N ILE A 266 32.61 -13.71 -16.87
CA ILE A 266 32.32 -14.18 -18.23
C ILE A 266 32.58 -15.70 -18.25
N THR A 267 31.59 -16.48 -18.67
CA THR A 267 31.69 -17.93 -18.84
C THR A 267 31.83 -18.26 -20.31
N ILE A 268 32.89 -18.98 -20.64
CA ILE A 268 33.21 -19.39 -22.00
C ILE A 268 33.19 -20.92 -22.11
N ARG A 269 32.86 -21.41 -23.30
CA ARG A 269 33.04 -22.81 -23.69
C ARG A 269 34.23 -22.92 -24.61
N GLU A 270 35.21 -23.69 -24.19
CA GLU A 270 36.43 -23.96 -24.97
C GLU A 270 36.13 -24.93 -26.12
N PRO A 271 37.01 -25.04 -27.13
CA PRO A 271 36.82 -26.00 -28.24
C PRO A 271 36.68 -27.45 -27.79
N GLY A 272 37.22 -27.80 -26.61
CA GLY A 272 37.08 -29.12 -25.99
C GLY A 272 35.72 -29.41 -25.36
N GLY A 273 34.83 -28.41 -25.30
CA GLY A 273 33.50 -28.52 -24.67
C GLY A 273 33.48 -28.15 -23.19
N ASP A 274 34.65 -27.97 -22.57
CA ASP A 274 34.77 -27.54 -21.17
C ASP A 274 34.32 -26.09 -20.99
N GLU A 275 33.65 -25.82 -19.87
CA GLU A 275 33.19 -24.48 -19.51
C GLU A 275 34.11 -23.86 -18.45
N VAL A 276 34.64 -22.67 -18.77
CA VAL A 276 35.55 -21.93 -17.90
C VAL A 276 34.91 -20.59 -17.54
N THR A 277 34.89 -20.26 -16.25
CA THR A 277 34.39 -18.97 -15.77
C THR A 277 35.55 -18.05 -15.42
N LEU A 278 35.67 -16.95 -16.15
CA LEU A 278 36.67 -15.91 -15.99
C LEU A 278 36.10 -14.75 -15.17
N GLN A 279 36.88 -14.23 -14.22
CA GLN A 279 36.53 -13.03 -13.47
C GLN A 279 36.95 -11.79 -14.28
N LYS A 280 36.07 -10.82 -14.51
CA LYS A 280 36.37 -9.64 -15.32
C LYS A 280 37.56 -8.83 -14.77
N LEU A 281 37.71 -8.79 -13.45
CA LEU A 281 38.85 -8.14 -12.79
C LEU A 281 40.20 -8.82 -13.07
N ALA A 282 40.20 -10.09 -13.47
CA ALA A 282 41.40 -10.83 -13.84
C ALA A 282 41.74 -10.67 -15.34
N ILE A 283 40.80 -10.17 -16.16
CA ILE A 283 40.97 -10.04 -17.61
C ILE A 283 41.66 -8.71 -17.91
N ALA A 284 42.79 -8.76 -18.60
CA ALA A 284 43.49 -7.57 -19.09
C ALA A 284 42.78 -7.00 -20.33
N TYR A 285 42.48 -7.86 -21.30
CA TYR A 285 41.67 -7.52 -22.48
C TYR A 285 41.14 -8.79 -23.16
N TYR A 286 40.16 -8.63 -24.04
CA TYR A 286 39.68 -9.70 -24.91
C TYR A 286 39.37 -9.17 -26.30
N ARG A 287 39.47 -10.04 -27.31
CA ARG A 287 39.21 -9.71 -28.71
C ARG A 287 38.62 -10.89 -29.45
N ARG A 288 37.90 -10.64 -30.55
CA ARG A 288 37.51 -11.71 -31.48
C ARG A 288 38.74 -12.44 -31.96
N ALA A 289 38.69 -13.76 -32.00
CA ALA A 289 39.64 -14.54 -32.77
C ALA A 289 39.44 -14.11 -34.23
N THR A 290 40.40 -13.36 -34.77
CA THR A 290 40.41 -13.03 -36.20
C THR A 290 40.48 -14.35 -36.95
N GLY A 291 39.40 -14.72 -37.65
CA GLY A 291 39.45 -15.83 -38.59
C GLY A 291 40.58 -15.58 -39.58
N GLN A 292 41.46 -16.57 -39.75
CA GLN A 292 42.24 -16.69 -40.97
C GLN A 292 41.25 -16.63 -42.15
N GLY A 293 41.31 -15.54 -42.91
CA GLY A 293 40.52 -15.34 -44.10
C GLY A 293 41.34 -14.57 -45.14
N GLY A 294 41.96 -15.32 -46.06
CA GLY A 294 42.25 -14.90 -47.43
C GLY A 294 43.63 -14.29 -47.71
N GLU A 295 44.61 -15.13 -48.03
CA GLU A 295 45.12 -15.22 -49.41
C GLU A 295 44.65 -16.57 -49.99
#